data_AF-A0A0D8HFK2-F1
#
_entry.id   AF-A0A0D8HFK2-F1
#
_cell.length_a   1.000
_cell.length_b   1.000
_cell.length_c   1.000
_cell.angle_alpha   90.00
_cell.angle_beta   90.00
_cell.angle_gamma   90.00
#
_symmetry.space_group_name_H-M   'P 1'
#
loop_
_entity.id
_entity.type
_entity.pdbx_description
1 polymer ?
#
loop_
_entity_poly.entity_id
_entity_poly.type
_entity_poly.pdbx_seq_one_letter_code
_entity_poly.pdbx_strand_id
1 'polypeptide(L)'
;MGPLRDAWQNGATLIGSSAGGMVLTDPMVDPRGGAFTLGLGLVKKFAFSPHYSEWSQERRKRTHLLEGSDFVTVGVDEQTALIRWSNGEWEVLGKGSAEAYYFGKEISLGDLEYHIEIP
;
A
#
# COMPACT_ATOMS: atom_id res chain seq x y z
N MET A 1 -20.45 6.33 8.26
CA MET A 1 -19.00 6.09 8.17
C MET A 1 -18.50 5.72 9.57
N GLY A 2 -17.35 5.05 9.70
CA GLY A 2 -16.82 4.62 11.00
C GLY A 2 -15.88 5.68 11.61
N PRO A 3 -15.65 5.66 12.94
CA PRO A 3 -14.95 6.73 13.66
C PRO A 3 -13.52 7.01 13.18
N LEU A 4 -12.80 5.97 12.71
CA LEU A 4 -11.45 6.12 12.18
C LEU A 4 -11.43 6.92 10.86
N ARG A 5 -12.40 6.64 9.97
CA ARG A 5 -12.54 7.37 8.70
C ARG A 5 -12.93 8.82 8.96
N ASP A 6 -13.88 9.04 9.85
CA ASP A 6 -14.35 10.38 10.19
C ASP A 6 -13.22 11.22 10.78
N ALA A 7 -12.41 10.66 11.68
CA ALA A 7 -11.25 11.38 12.23
C ALA A 7 -10.24 11.77 11.15
N TRP A 8 -9.91 10.85 10.23
CA TRP A 8 -8.96 11.12 9.15
C TRP A 8 -9.49 12.19 8.17
N GLN A 9 -10.76 12.11 7.77
CA GLN A 9 -11.38 13.14 6.93
C GLN A 9 -11.45 14.52 7.61
N ASN A 10 -11.43 14.56 8.94
CA ASN A 10 -11.35 15.79 9.73
C ASN A 10 -9.90 16.23 10.05
N GLY A 11 -8.90 15.69 9.35
CA GLY A 11 -7.51 16.15 9.40
C GLY A 11 -6.60 15.40 10.36
N ALA A 12 -7.06 14.31 10.99
CA ALA A 12 -6.16 13.44 11.77
C ALA A 12 -5.20 12.68 10.85
N THR A 13 -3.96 12.45 11.29
CA THR A 13 -3.01 11.60 10.55
C THR A 13 -3.32 10.12 10.77
N LEU A 14 -3.43 9.36 9.69
CA LEU A 14 -3.55 7.91 9.72
C LEU A 14 -2.16 7.26 9.62
N ILE A 15 -1.84 6.35 10.54
CA ILE A 15 -0.53 5.66 10.57
C ILE A 15 -0.77 4.16 10.84
N GLY A 16 -0.05 3.32 10.11
CA GLY A 16 -0.05 1.87 10.31
C GLY A 16 1.32 1.27 10.01
N SER A 17 1.71 0.24 10.75
CA SER A 17 2.96 -0.51 10.54
C SER A 17 2.65 -2.00 10.46
N SER A 18 3.37 -2.71 9.58
CA SER A 18 3.15 -4.14 9.34
C SER A 18 1.66 -4.44 9.06
N ALA A 19 1.05 -5.38 9.80
CA ALA A 19 -0.38 -5.68 9.72
C ALA A 19 -1.29 -4.43 9.90
N GLY A 20 -0.86 -3.48 10.73
CA GLY A 20 -1.58 -2.21 10.94
C GLY A 20 -1.57 -1.29 9.72
N GLY A 21 -0.59 -1.39 8.83
CA GLY A 21 -0.58 -0.68 7.55
C GLY A 21 -1.40 -1.42 6.49
N MET A 22 -1.26 -2.74 6.45
CA MET A 22 -2.00 -3.61 5.53
C MET A 22 -3.52 -3.43 5.67
N VAL A 23 -4.01 -3.42 6.91
CA VAL A 23 -5.45 -3.36 7.21
C VAL A 23 -6.11 -2.03 6.84
N LEU A 24 -5.34 -0.96 6.59
CA LEU A 24 -5.89 0.32 6.13
C LEU A 24 -6.34 0.28 4.66
N THR A 25 -5.84 -0.71 3.92
CA THR A 25 -5.89 -0.75 2.46
C THR A 25 -6.94 -1.74 1.96
N ASP A 26 -7.49 -1.52 0.77
CA ASP A 26 -8.36 -2.47 0.08
C ASP A 26 -8.01 -2.49 -1.41
N PRO A 27 -7.47 -3.60 -1.93
CA PRO A 27 -7.30 -4.90 -1.25
C PRO A 27 -6.15 -4.96 -0.23
N MET A 28 -6.34 -5.73 0.85
CA MET A 28 -5.28 -6.06 1.81
C MET A 28 -4.54 -7.33 1.38
N VAL A 29 -3.20 -7.33 1.43
CA VAL A 29 -2.39 -8.54 1.18
C VAL A 29 -2.70 -9.61 2.23
N ASP A 30 -2.97 -10.85 1.83
CA ASP A 30 -3.10 -11.96 2.78
C ASP A 30 -1.70 -12.32 3.33
N PRO A 31 -1.43 -12.19 4.64
CA PRO A 31 -0.13 -12.54 5.21
C PRO A 31 0.21 -14.03 5.08
N ARG A 32 -0.79 -14.89 4.85
CA ARG A 32 -0.60 -16.33 4.56
C ARG A 32 -0.03 -16.58 3.16
N GLY A 33 -0.06 -15.57 2.30
CA GLY A 33 0.61 -15.53 1.00
C GLY A 33 -0.30 -15.91 -0.17
N GLY A 34 -0.08 -15.22 -1.31
CA GLY A 34 -0.62 -15.59 -2.62
C GLY A 34 -2.06 -15.15 -2.92
N ALA A 35 -2.68 -14.35 -2.05
CA ALA A 35 -4.01 -13.82 -2.27
C ALA A 35 -4.18 -12.42 -1.67
N PHE A 36 -5.27 -11.77 -2.03
CA PHE A 36 -5.77 -10.55 -1.44
C PHE A 36 -7.05 -10.82 -0.65
N THR A 37 -7.29 -10.03 0.38
CA THR A 37 -8.47 -10.07 1.24
C THR A 37 -8.97 -8.65 1.53
N LEU A 38 -10.08 -8.54 2.25
CA LEU A 38 -10.66 -7.25 2.62
C LEU A 38 -9.90 -6.62 3.78
N GLY A 39 -9.50 -5.36 3.63
CA GLY A 39 -9.11 -4.49 4.73
C GLY A 39 -10.24 -3.54 5.14
N LEU A 40 -9.91 -2.48 5.86
CA LEU A 40 -10.84 -1.42 6.27
C LEU A 40 -11.26 -0.53 5.10
N GLY A 41 -10.52 -0.55 3.98
CA GLY A 41 -10.83 0.24 2.79
C GLY A 41 -10.79 1.75 3.03
N LEU A 42 -9.85 2.21 3.87
CA LEU A 42 -9.57 3.64 4.03
C LEU A 42 -8.78 4.15 2.82
N VAL A 43 -7.81 3.38 2.34
CA VAL A 43 -7.18 3.62 1.02
C VAL A 43 -7.57 2.49 0.10
N LYS A 44 -8.34 2.81 -0.94
CA LYS A 44 -8.84 1.82 -1.91
C LYS A 44 -7.96 1.81 -3.17
N LYS A 45 -8.06 0.73 -3.94
CA LYS A 45 -7.22 0.46 -5.13
C LYS A 45 -5.72 0.53 -4.81
N PHE A 46 -5.38 0.12 -3.59
CA PHE A 46 -4.02 0.13 -3.09
C PHE A 46 -3.83 -1.09 -2.20
N ALA A 47 -2.72 -1.80 -2.39
CA ALA A 47 -2.33 -2.95 -1.59
C ALA A 47 -0.94 -2.72 -1.02
N PHE A 48 -0.85 -2.66 0.31
CA PHE A 48 0.40 -2.41 1.02
C PHE A 48 1.06 -3.72 1.47
N SER A 49 2.34 -3.90 1.16
CA SER A 49 3.15 -5.07 1.48
C SER A 49 4.35 -4.68 2.35
N PRO A 50 4.31 -4.90 3.68
CA PRO A 50 5.43 -4.61 4.57
C PRO A 50 6.51 -5.71 4.53
N HIS A 51 7.66 -5.43 5.15
CA HIS A 51 8.81 -6.34 5.26
C HIS A 51 9.31 -6.80 3.89
N TYR A 52 9.20 -5.94 2.88
CA TYR A 52 9.38 -6.32 1.48
C TYR A 52 10.80 -6.80 1.17
N SER A 53 11.79 -6.26 1.88
CA SER A 53 13.19 -6.70 1.87
C SER A 53 13.38 -8.19 2.19
N GLU A 54 12.47 -8.81 2.97
CA GLU A 54 12.55 -10.23 3.35
C GLU A 54 11.84 -11.15 2.34
N TRP A 55 11.12 -10.59 1.37
CA TRP A 55 10.34 -11.39 0.44
C TRP A 55 11.24 -12.08 -0.59
N SER A 56 11.04 -13.37 -0.78
CA SER A 56 11.67 -14.09 -1.88
C SER A 56 11.26 -13.50 -3.23
N GLN A 57 12.13 -13.62 -4.22
CA GLN A 57 11.82 -13.17 -5.59
C GLN A 57 10.52 -13.77 -6.13
N GLU A 58 10.21 -15.01 -5.76
CA GLU A 58 8.96 -15.67 -6.15
C GLU A 58 7.73 -15.04 -5.49
N ARG A 59 7.83 -14.65 -4.21
CA ARG A 59 6.74 -13.96 -3.51
C ARG A 59 6.50 -12.57 -4.09
N ARG A 60 7.57 -11.83 -4.39
CA ARG A 60 7.49 -10.52 -5.06
C ARG A 60 6.80 -10.68 -6.42
N LYS A 61 7.30 -11.59 -7.26
CA LYS A 61 6.71 -11.93 -8.55
C LYS A 61 5.24 -12.31 -8.42
N ARG A 62 4.85 -13.23 -7.55
CA ARG A 62 3.44 -13.66 -7.43
C ARG A 62 2.50 -12.56 -6.93
N THR A 63 3.01 -11.58 -6.17
CA THR A 63 2.20 -10.48 -5.66
C THR A 63 2.10 -9.33 -6.67
N HIS A 64 3.18 -9.05 -7.40
CA HIS A 64 3.25 -7.97 -8.40
C HIS A 64 2.80 -8.41 -9.80
N LEU A 65 3.06 -9.66 -10.20
CA LEU A 65 2.60 -10.27 -11.45
C LEU A 65 1.16 -10.81 -11.35
N LEU A 66 0.34 -10.26 -10.47
CA LEU A 66 -1.12 -10.36 -10.66
C LEU A 66 -1.48 -9.44 -11.83
N GLU A 67 -0.99 -9.81 -13.01
CA GLU A 67 -1.25 -9.18 -14.30
C GLU A 67 -2.77 -9.00 -14.43
N GLY A 68 -3.21 -7.78 -14.72
CA GLY A 68 -4.63 -7.45 -14.86
C GLY A 68 -5.32 -6.89 -13.61
N SER A 69 -4.63 -6.79 -12.47
CA SER A 69 -5.18 -6.13 -11.27
C SER A 69 -5.28 -4.62 -11.48
N ASP A 70 -6.51 -4.07 -11.46
CA ASP A 70 -6.78 -2.62 -11.52
C ASP A 70 -6.62 -1.95 -10.14
N PHE A 71 -5.49 -2.20 -9.48
CA PHE A 71 -5.08 -1.52 -8.26
C PHE A 71 -3.57 -1.53 -8.14
N VAL A 72 -3.04 -0.59 -7.36
CA VAL A 72 -1.62 -0.49 -7.10
C VAL A 72 -1.20 -1.50 -6.05
N THR A 73 -0.05 -2.15 -6.24
CA THR A 73 0.66 -2.86 -5.17
C THR A 73 1.94 -2.11 -4.80
N VAL A 74 2.17 -1.86 -3.53
CA VAL A 74 3.42 -1.24 -3.05
C VAL A 74 4.09 -2.11 -2.00
N GLY A 75 5.33 -2.51 -2.28
CA GLY A 75 6.24 -3.15 -1.34
C GLY A 75 7.07 -2.12 -0.60
N VAL A 76 7.12 -2.18 0.73
CA VAL A 76 7.94 -1.30 1.56
C VAL A 76 8.85 -2.11 2.46
N ASP A 77 10.14 -1.77 2.42
CA ASP A 77 11.18 -2.44 3.20
C ASP A 77 11.01 -2.21 4.71
N GLU A 78 11.71 -3.01 5.52
CA GLU A 78 11.77 -2.76 6.95
C GLU A 78 12.43 -1.40 7.29
N GLN A 79 12.10 -0.85 8.46
CA GLN A 79 12.60 0.46 8.93
C GLN A 79 12.38 1.59 7.90
N THR A 80 11.31 1.48 7.13
CA THR A 80 10.96 2.38 6.03
C THR A 80 9.47 2.67 6.06
N ALA A 81 9.11 3.93 5.82
CA ALA A 81 7.75 4.42 5.74
C ALA A 81 7.49 5.00 4.35
N LEU A 82 6.31 4.70 3.81
CA LEU A 82 5.75 5.38 2.66
C LEU A 82 4.71 6.38 3.17
N ILE A 83 4.90 7.65 2.86
CA ILE A 83 4.09 8.75 3.37
C ILE A 83 3.36 9.38 2.19
N ARG A 84 2.05 9.55 2.35
CA ARG A 84 1.25 10.41 1.49
C ARG A 84 0.94 11.70 2.23
N TRP A 85 1.41 12.81 1.70
CA TRP A 85 1.12 14.15 2.20
C TRP A 85 -0.29 14.60 1.80
N SER A 86 -0.83 15.62 2.47
CA SER A 86 -2.19 16.12 2.21
C SER A 86 -2.34 16.76 0.82
N ASN A 87 -1.23 17.21 0.22
CA ASN A 87 -1.17 17.72 -1.16
C ASN A 87 -1.12 16.60 -2.23
N GLY A 88 -1.16 15.32 -1.82
CA GLY A 88 -1.09 14.17 -2.73
C GLY A 88 0.33 13.75 -3.10
N GLU A 89 1.36 14.41 -2.56
CA GLU A 89 2.75 13.99 -2.78
C GLU A 89 3.07 12.73 -1.98
N TRP A 90 3.90 11.89 -2.58
CA TRP A 90 4.36 10.64 -1.99
C TRP A 90 5.85 10.71 -1.71
N GLU A 91 6.25 10.25 -0.53
CA GLU A 91 7.62 10.25 -0.06
C GLU A 91 7.97 8.94 0.63
N VAL A 92 9.23 8.50 0.48
CA VAL A 92 9.79 7.38 1.23
C VAL A 92 10.78 7.92 2.25
N LEU A 93 10.58 7.56 3.52
CA LEU A 93 11.48 7.89 4.61
C LEU A 93 11.95 6.63 5.32
N GLY A 94 13.25 6.50 5.55
CA GLY A 94 13.81 5.39 6.30
C GLY A 94 15.10 4.85 5.71
N LYS A 95 15.42 3.59 6.02
CA LYS A 95 16.69 2.96 5.61
C LYS A 95 16.61 2.15 4.32
N GLY A 96 15.42 1.77 3.90
CA GLY A 96 15.17 0.98 2.70
C GLY A 96 14.43 1.77 1.63
N SER A 97 13.70 1.05 0.80
CA SER A 97 13.01 1.56 -0.38
C SER A 97 11.54 1.16 -0.41
N ALA A 98 10.81 1.72 -1.36
CA ALA A 98 9.50 1.28 -1.73
C ALA A 98 9.46 1.03 -3.24
N GLU A 99 8.84 -0.09 -3.65
CA GLU A 99 8.62 -0.44 -5.05
C GLU A 99 7.11 -0.47 -5.32
N ALA A 100 6.66 0.19 -6.39
CA ALA A 100 5.26 0.30 -6.74
C ALA A 100 4.98 -0.30 -8.12
N TYR A 101 3.85 -1.00 -8.24
CA TYR A 101 3.42 -1.63 -9.48
C TYR A 101 1.93 -1.39 -9.72
N TYR A 102 1.57 -1.16 -10.99
CA TYR A 102 0.19 -1.06 -11.47
C TYR A 102 0.05 -1.86 -12.76
N PHE A 103 -0.99 -2.71 -12.87
CA PHE A 103 -1.12 -3.69 -13.95
C PHE A 103 0.16 -4.52 -14.21
N GLY A 104 0.86 -4.89 -13.13
CA GLY A 104 2.10 -5.67 -13.19
C GLY A 104 3.32 -4.92 -13.75
N LYS A 105 3.19 -3.61 -14.02
CA LYS A 105 4.30 -2.76 -14.45
C LYS A 105 4.75 -1.88 -13.30
N GLU A 106 6.06 -1.74 -13.14
CA GLU A 106 6.64 -0.79 -12.20
C GLU A 106 6.22 0.64 -12.58
N ILE A 107 5.80 1.42 -11.58
CA ILE A 107 5.42 2.83 -11.72
C ILE A 107 6.19 3.68 -10.72
N SER A 108 6.30 4.98 -10.99
CA SER A 108 6.91 5.89 -10.03
C SER A 108 5.98 6.12 -8.83
N LEU A 109 6.56 6.46 -7.67
CA LEU A 109 5.75 6.78 -6.49
C LEU A 109 4.87 8.03 -6.68
N GLY A 110 5.28 8.95 -7.56
CA GLY A 110 4.47 10.12 -7.92
C GLY A 110 3.21 9.76 -8.70
N ASP A 111 3.18 8.57 -9.33
CA ASP A 111 2.02 8.12 -10.11
C ASP A 111 0.96 7.43 -9.26
N LEU A 112 1.28 7.08 -8.01
CA LEU A 112 0.36 6.40 -7.08
C LEU A 112 -0.97 7.13 -6.94
N GLU A 113 -0.91 8.45 -6.82
CA GLU A 113 -2.09 9.29 -6.58
C GLU A 113 -3.15 9.18 -7.68
N TYR A 114 -2.75 8.87 -8.91
CA TYR A 114 -3.67 8.75 -10.05
C TYR A 114 -4.41 7.42 -10.11
N HIS A 115 -4.02 6.44 -9.28
CA HIS A 115 -4.48 5.05 -9.36
C HIS A 115 -5.16 4.55 -8.08
N ILE A 116 -5.18 5.36 -7.03
CA ILE A 116 -5.81 5.04 -5.75
C ILE A 116 -7.13 5.79 -5.57
N GLU A 117 -7.92 5.33 -4.61
CA GLU A 117 -9.16 5.98 -4.21
C GLU A 117 -9.09 6.32 -2.72
N ILE A 118 -9.16 7.61 -2.41
CA ILE A 118 -9.16 8.13 -1.04
C ILE A 118 -10.51 8.83 -0.76
N PRO A 119 -11.10 8.60 0.43
CA PRO A 119 -12.35 9.20 0.92
C PRO A 119 -12.48 10.72 0.85
#